data_AF-S4GV53-F1
#
_entry.id   AF-S4GV53-F1
#
_cell.length_a   1.000
_cell.length_b   1.000
_cell.length_c   1.000
_cell.angle_alpha   90.00
_cell.angle_beta   90.00
_cell.angle_gamma   90.00
#
_symmetry.space_group_name_H-M   'P 1'
#
loop_
_entity.id
_entity.type
_entity.pdbx_description
1 polymer ?
#
loop_
_entity_poly.entity_id
_entity_poly.type
_entity_poly.pdbx_seq_one_letter_code
_entity_poly.pdbx_strand_id
1 'polypeptide(L)'
;MFSGEENKKRRVYSSKYALSSLCVCAKCGDVYRRIAWNNRGVHSVVWRCCTRWENGPSACDAPTVQENELQSATVKAINKVFSISDEVLDMLKNNIREIIAGNNLSEIEMVDKRIADKQAILLTLLK
;
A
#
# COMPACT_ATOMS: atom_id res chain seq x y z
N MET A 1 -12.64 2.28 -20.97
CA MET A 1 -13.81 2.02 -20.10
C MET A 1 -14.95 2.91 -20.56
N PHE A 2 -16.20 2.43 -20.57
CA PHE A 2 -17.36 3.29 -20.75
C PHE A 2 -18.04 3.54 -19.40
N SER A 3 -18.71 4.67 -19.24
CA SER A 3 -19.33 5.06 -17.98
C SER A 3 -20.62 5.86 -18.19
N GLY A 4 -21.40 6.01 -17.11
CA GLY A 4 -22.71 6.64 -17.09
C GLY A 4 -23.86 5.64 -17.31
N GLU A 5 -25.09 6.07 -17.09
CA GLU A 5 -26.28 5.20 -17.12
C GLU A 5 -26.44 4.43 -18.44
N GLU A 6 -26.09 5.06 -19.56
CA GLU A 6 -26.15 4.43 -20.88
C GLU A 6 -24.83 3.76 -21.31
N ASN A 7 -23.76 3.82 -20.51
CA ASN A 7 -22.42 3.34 -20.88
C ASN A 7 -21.92 3.84 -22.24
N LYS A 8 -22.26 5.09 -22.62
CA LYS A 8 -21.83 5.70 -23.89
C LYS A 8 -20.62 6.63 -23.75
N LYS A 9 -20.28 7.07 -22.53
CA LYS A 9 -19.16 8.00 -22.32
C LYS A 9 -17.83 7.24 -22.27
N ARG A 10 -16.99 7.38 -23.31
CA ARG A 10 -15.65 6.79 -23.34
C ARG A 10 -14.74 7.49 -22.32
N ARG A 11 -14.23 6.73 -21.36
CA ARG A 11 -13.21 7.15 -20.39
C ARG A 11 -11.88 6.45 -20.72
N VAL A 12 -10.87 7.27 -20.99
CA VAL A 12 -9.48 6.83 -21.19
C VAL A 12 -8.79 6.88 -19.84
N TYR A 13 -8.20 5.76 -19.44
CA TYR A 13 -7.37 5.74 -18.23
C TYR A 13 -6.16 6.66 -18.45
N SER A 14 -5.98 7.61 -17.54
CA SER A 14 -4.81 8.45 -17.47
C SER A 14 -4.18 8.20 -16.12
N SER A 15 -2.96 7.71 -16.07
CA SER A 15 -2.18 7.48 -14.85
C SER A 15 -1.76 8.76 -14.13
N LYS A 16 -2.39 9.90 -14.46
CA LYS A 16 -2.10 11.22 -13.86
C LYS A 16 -2.30 11.23 -12.35
N TYR A 17 -3.31 10.52 -11.84
CA TYR A 17 -3.53 10.29 -10.41
C TYR A 17 -3.96 8.85 -10.18
N ALA A 18 -3.59 8.29 -9.02
CA ALA A 18 -3.75 6.86 -8.70
C ALA A 18 -5.16 6.29 -8.92
N LEU A 19 -6.21 7.10 -8.72
CA LEU A 19 -7.61 6.67 -8.78
C LEU A 19 -8.35 7.14 -10.05
N SER A 20 -7.63 7.74 -11.00
CA SER A 20 -8.23 8.33 -12.20
C SER A 20 -8.89 7.27 -13.07
N SER A 21 -10.16 7.48 -13.45
CA SER A 21 -10.95 6.52 -14.24
C SER A 21 -11.13 5.13 -13.60
N LEU A 22 -10.81 4.97 -12.31
CA LEU A 22 -11.05 3.74 -11.55
C LEU A 22 -12.25 3.90 -10.59
N CYS A 23 -12.45 5.09 -10.03
CA CYS A 23 -13.59 5.35 -9.15
C CYS A 23 -14.88 5.56 -9.93
N VAL A 24 -15.87 4.69 -9.73
CA VAL A 24 -17.18 4.73 -10.41
C VAL A 24 -18.27 5.12 -9.43
N CYS A 25 -19.22 5.92 -9.90
CA CYS A 25 -20.40 6.31 -9.14
C CYS A 25 -21.40 5.17 -9.05
N ALA A 26 -21.71 4.74 -7.82
CA ALA A 26 -22.72 3.71 -7.57
C ALA A 26 -24.15 4.14 -7.95
N LYS A 27 -24.42 5.44 -8.11
CA LYS A 27 -25.76 5.95 -8.45
C LYS A 27 -26.02 5.94 -9.96
N CYS A 28 -25.16 6.59 -10.74
CA CYS A 28 -25.37 6.80 -12.18
C CYS A 28 -24.35 6.06 -13.06
N GLY A 29 -23.42 5.29 -12.49
CA GLY A 29 -22.40 4.55 -13.24
C GLY A 29 -21.31 5.41 -13.91
N ASP A 30 -21.35 6.75 -13.82
CA ASP A 30 -20.29 7.61 -14.36
C ASP A 30 -19.06 7.64 -13.44
N VAL A 31 -17.88 7.96 -13.96
CA VAL A 31 -16.65 8.02 -13.16
C VAL A 31 -16.63 9.24 -12.24
N TYR A 32 -15.94 9.14 -11.12
CA TYR A 32 -15.52 10.29 -10.32
C TYR A 32 -14.30 10.97 -10.95
N ARG A 33 -14.23 12.29 -10.81
CA ARG A 33 -13.10 13.12 -11.22
C ARG A 33 -12.56 13.90 -10.02
N ARG A 34 -11.23 13.99 -9.96
CA ARG A 34 -10.49 14.83 -9.01
C ARG A 34 -10.64 16.32 -9.36
N ILE A 35 -10.94 17.14 -8.35
CA ILE A 35 -11.19 18.58 -8.47
C ILE A 35 -10.43 19.29 -7.35
N ALA A 36 -9.67 20.33 -7.71
CA ALA A 36 -9.11 21.24 -6.74
C ALA A 36 -10.21 22.21 -6.28
N TRP A 37 -10.43 22.28 -4.97
CA TRP A 37 -11.44 23.13 -4.35
C TRP A 37 -10.74 24.17 -3.49
N ASN A 38 -11.03 25.44 -3.73
CA ASN A 38 -10.71 26.52 -2.81
C ASN A 38 -12.01 27.00 -2.16
N ASN A 39 -12.11 26.87 -0.84
CA ASN A 39 -13.21 27.44 -0.06
C ASN A 39 -12.65 28.40 0.97
N ARG A 40 -12.90 29.71 0.78
CA ARG A 40 -12.47 30.78 1.70
C ARG A 40 -10.97 30.71 2.07
N GLY A 41 -10.10 30.39 1.11
CA GLY A 41 -8.66 30.27 1.31
C GLY A 41 -8.20 28.88 1.77
N VAL A 42 -9.12 27.98 2.10
CA VAL A 42 -8.80 26.59 2.40
C VAL A 42 -8.79 25.79 1.10
N HIS A 43 -7.59 25.37 0.70
CA HIS A 43 -7.38 24.48 -0.43
C HIS A 43 -7.62 23.04 0.00
N SER A 44 -8.47 22.33 -0.74
CA SER A 44 -8.73 20.91 -0.56
C SER A 44 -8.85 20.24 -1.93
N VAL A 45 -8.70 18.93 -1.95
CA VAL A 45 -8.89 18.14 -3.16
C VAL A 45 -10.02 17.17 -2.91
N VAL A 46 -11.01 17.23 -3.79
CA VAL A 46 -12.19 16.37 -3.71
C VAL A 46 -12.39 15.60 -4.99
N TRP A 47 -13.16 14.53 -4.88
CA TRP A 47 -13.63 13.71 -5.97
C TRP A 47 -15.14 13.91 -6.11
N ARG A 48 -15.61 14.24 -7.32
CA ARG A 48 -17.04 14.36 -7.65
C ARG A 48 -17.41 13.51 -8.85
N CYS A 49 -18.60 12.93 -8.83
CA CYS A 49 -19.17 12.23 -9.97
C CYS A 49 -19.22 13.16 -11.21
N CYS A 50 -18.77 12.69 -12.37
CA CYS A 50 -18.78 13.49 -13.60
C CYS A 50 -20.18 13.95 -14.00
N THR A 51 -21.21 13.10 -13.93
CA THR A 51 -22.59 13.50 -14.21
C THR A 51 -23.06 14.64 -13.29
N ARG A 52 -22.79 14.53 -11.98
CA ARG A 52 -23.11 15.59 -11.02
C ARG A 52 -22.32 16.88 -11.28
N TRP A 53 -21.07 16.75 -11.68
CA TRP A 53 -20.19 17.87 -11.97
C TRP A 53 -20.62 18.62 -13.24
N GLU A 54 -20.94 17.89 -14.30
CA GLU A 54 -21.32 18.43 -15.61
C GLU A 54 -22.75 18.98 -15.59
N ASN A 55 -23.70 18.28 -14.95
CA ASN A 55 -25.14 18.54 -15.07
C ASN A 55 -25.80 18.95 -13.75
N GLY A 56 -25.04 19.08 -12.66
CA GLY A 56 -25.55 19.48 -11.35
C GLY A 56 -26.14 18.33 -10.51
N PRO A 57 -26.55 18.64 -9.26
CA PRO A 57 -27.01 17.65 -8.29
C PRO A 57 -28.36 16.99 -8.64
N SER A 58 -29.18 17.62 -9.47
CA SER A 58 -30.44 17.02 -9.95
C SER A 58 -30.21 15.84 -10.89
N ALA A 59 -29.14 15.86 -11.68
CA ALA A 59 -28.78 14.76 -12.57
C ALA A 59 -28.11 13.59 -11.85
N CYS A 60 -27.43 13.86 -10.74
CA CYS A 60 -26.87 12.85 -9.86
C CYS A 60 -26.55 13.49 -8.51
N ASP A 61 -27.13 12.97 -7.43
CA ASP A 61 -26.97 13.46 -6.06
C ASP A 61 -25.85 12.68 -5.32
N ALA A 62 -24.91 12.10 -6.05
CA ALA A 62 -23.77 11.40 -5.45
C ALA A 62 -22.88 12.35 -4.62
N PRO A 63 -22.38 11.93 -3.46
CA PRO A 63 -21.65 12.80 -2.55
C PRO A 63 -20.34 13.32 -3.14
N THR A 64 -19.84 14.43 -2.58
CA THR A 64 -18.46 14.87 -2.84
C THR A 64 -17.58 14.19 -1.81
N VAL A 65 -16.51 13.52 -2.24
CA VAL A 65 -15.63 12.73 -1.37
C VAL A 65 -14.28 13.42 -1.24
N GLN A 66 -13.72 13.53 -0.04
CA GLN A 66 -12.36 14.06 0.14
C GLN A 66 -11.32 13.07 -0.40
N GLU A 67 -10.26 13.57 -1.04
CA GLU A 67 -9.20 12.71 -1.59
C GLU A 67 -8.57 11.80 -0.52
N ASN A 68 -8.29 12.35 0.67
CA ASN A 68 -7.69 11.61 1.77
C ASN A 68 -8.58 10.46 2.27
N GLU A 69 -9.90 10.69 2.37
CA GLU A 69 -10.87 9.66 2.77
C GLU A 69 -10.92 8.54 1.74
N LEU A 70 -10.99 8.90 0.46
CA LEU A 70 -11.03 7.95 -0.65
C LEU A 70 -9.77 7.09 -0.72
N GLN A 71 -8.59 7.70 -0.56
CA GLN A 71 -7.32 6.99 -0.50
C GLN A 71 -7.23 6.06 0.71
N SER A 72 -7.61 6.54 1.91
CA SER A 72 -7.60 5.72 3.13
C SER A 72 -8.53 4.51 2.99
N ALA A 73 -9.73 4.70 2.46
CA ALA A 73 -10.67 3.60 2.20
C ALA A 73 -10.11 2.60 1.18
N THR A 74 -9.45 3.08 0.12
CA THR A 74 -8.83 2.23 -0.89
C THR A 74 -7.72 1.36 -0.29
N VAL A 75 -6.80 1.95 0.48
CA VAL A 75 -5.72 1.21 1.14
C VAL A 75 -6.27 0.17 2.11
N LYS A 76 -7.29 0.53 2.91
CA LYS A 76 -7.96 -0.42 3.82
C LYS A 76 -8.58 -1.58 3.06
N ALA A 77 -9.25 -1.33 1.94
CA ALA A 77 -9.84 -2.37 1.11
C ALA A 77 -8.79 -3.30 0.51
N ILE A 78 -7.70 -2.74 -0.03
CA ILE A 78 -6.56 -3.51 -0.53
C ILE A 78 -5.97 -4.40 0.57
N ASN A 79 -5.66 -3.83 1.74
CA ASN A 79 -5.09 -4.59 2.85
C ASN A 79 -6.03 -5.68 3.38
N LYS A 80 -7.35 -5.51 3.26
CA LYS A 80 -8.32 -6.56 3.60
C LYS A 80 -8.34 -7.70 2.59
N VAL A 81 -8.05 -7.43 1.32
CA VAL A 81 -7.96 -8.46 0.26
C VAL A 81 -6.62 -9.19 0.33
N PHE A 82 -5.54 -8.45 0.58
CA PHE A 82 -4.17 -8.97 0.67
C PHE A 82 -3.74 -9.30 2.11
N SER A 83 -4.68 -9.41 3.06
CA SER A 83 -4.34 -9.78 4.43
C SER A 83 -3.70 -11.17 4.40
N ILE A 84 -2.39 -11.20 4.67
CA ILE A 84 -1.65 -12.44 4.92
C ILE A 84 -2.31 -13.08 6.14
N SER A 85 -2.66 -14.37 6.05
CA SER A 85 -3.24 -15.06 7.21
C SER A 85 -2.23 -15.01 8.35
N ASP A 86 -2.73 -14.85 9.58
CA ASP A 86 -1.88 -14.84 10.78
C ASP A 86 -1.01 -16.11 10.83
N GLU A 87 -1.53 -17.24 10.33
CA GLU A 87 -0.80 -18.49 10.15
C GLU A 87 0.43 -18.37 9.25
N VAL A 88 0.31 -17.75 8.06
CA VAL A 88 1.45 -17.55 7.15
C VAL A 88 2.45 -16.59 7.78
N LEU A 89 1.96 -15.55 8.47
CA LEU A 89 2.78 -14.54 9.10
C LEU A 89 3.56 -15.14 10.29
N ASP A 90 2.93 -16.02 11.07
CA ASP A 90 3.55 -16.74 12.17
C ASP A 90 4.52 -17.82 11.68
N MET A 91 4.21 -18.53 10.59
CA MET A 91 5.16 -19.42 9.93
C MET A 91 6.42 -18.66 9.48
N LEU A 92 6.25 -17.51 8.81
CA LEU A 92 7.37 -16.66 8.37
C LEU A 92 8.21 -16.19 9.55
N LYS A 93 7.57 -15.72 10.63
CA LYS A 93 8.26 -15.32 11.87
C LYS A 93 9.03 -16.49 12.48
N ASN A 94 8.44 -17.68 12.51
CA ASN A 94 9.09 -18.87 13.09
C ASN A 94 10.29 -19.31 12.26
N ASN A 95 10.18 -19.35 10.92
CA ASN A 95 11.32 -19.66 10.04
C ASN A 95 12.45 -18.65 10.21
N ILE A 96 12.13 -17.36 10.28
CA ILE A 96 13.13 -16.31 10.54
C ILE A 96 13.77 -16.51 11.92
N ARG A 97 12.97 -16.81 12.96
CA ARG A 97 13.49 -17.11 14.30
C ARG A 97 14.38 -18.33 14.31
N GLU A 98 14.01 -19.41 13.62
CA GLU A 98 14.81 -20.63 13.56
C GLU A 98 16.14 -20.40 12.85
N ILE A 99 16.19 -19.57 11.79
CA ILE A 99 17.46 -19.21 11.15
C ILE A 99 18.32 -18.33 12.06
N ILE A 100 17.70 -17.39 12.77
CA ILE A 100 18.41 -16.51 13.72
C ILE A 100 18.82 -17.28 15.00
N ALA A 101 18.03 -18.25 15.45
CA ALA A 101 18.27 -19.01 16.69
C ALA A 101 19.11 -20.26 16.44
N GLY A 102 19.02 -20.85 15.26
CA GLY A 102 19.96 -21.82 14.68
C GLY A 102 21.28 -21.16 14.31
N ASN A 103 21.71 -20.22 15.16
CA ASN A 103 22.99 -19.56 15.12
C ASN A 103 24.09 -20.61 14.99
N ASN A 104 25.09 -20.25 14.19
CA ASN A 104 26.42 -20.84 14.10
C ASN A 104 27.19 -20.80 15.44
N LEU A 105 26.52 -20.74 16.60
CA LEU A 105 27.12 -20.63 17.93
C LEU A 105 28.17 -21.73 18.15
N SER A 106 27.85 -22.98 17.82
CA SER A 106 28.80 -24.09 17.94
C SER A 106 29.99 -23.97 16.97
N GLU A 107 29.75 -23.46 15.76
CA GLU A 107 30.78 -23.24 14.74
C GLU A 107 31.67 -22.05 15.10
N ILE A 108 31.10 -20.99 15.67
CA ILE A 108 31.78 -19.81 16.20
C ILE A 108 32.63 -20.20 17.42
N GLU A 109 32.07 -20.97 18.37
CA GLU A 109 32.81 -21.50 19.51
C GLU A 109 34.00 -22.37 19.06
N MET A 110 33.81 -23.21 18.04
CA MET A 110 34.90 -23.98 17.44
C MET A 110 35.98 -23.10 16.80
N VAL A 111 35.58 -22.02 16.12
CA VAL A 111 36.51 -21.06 15.52
C VAL A 111 37.27 -20.29 16.61
N ASP A 112 36.60 -19.82 17.65
CA ASP A 112 37.22 -19.11 18.77
C ASP A 112 38.23 -19.98 19.50
N LYS A 113 37.91 -21.26 19.73
CA LYS A 113 38.85 -22.21 20.32
C LYS A 113 40.11 -22.39 19.45
N ARG A 114 39.93 -22.51 18.12
CA ARG A 114 41.08 -22.59 17.18
C ARG A 114 41.91 -21.31 17.17
N ILE A 115 41.28 -20.14 17.31
CA ILE A 115 41.98 -18.86 17.40
C ILE A 115 42.81 -18.82 18.70
N ALA A 116 42.22 -19.18 19.83
CA ALA A 116 42.90 -19.20 21.13
C ALA A 116 44.12 -20.14 21.13
N ASP A 117 43.96 -21.36 20.59
CA ASP A 117 45.06 -22.33 20.48
C ASP A 117 46.22 -21.76 19.63
N LYS A 118 45.89 -21.13 18.49
CA LYS A 118 46.92 -20.52 17.62
C LYS A 118 47.59 -19.31 18.27
N GLN A 119 46.84 -18.49 19.00
CA GLN A 119 47.40 -17.35 19.75
C GLN A 119 48.37 -17.83 20.83
N ALA A 120 48.04 -18.90 21.56
CA ALA A 120 48.92 -19.50 22.56
C ALA A 120 50.23 -20.00 21.94
N ILE A 121 50.16 -20.71 20.80
CA ILE A 121 51.35 -21.15 20.06
C ILE A 121 52.21 -19.95 19.66
N LEU A 122 51.61 -18.90 19.11
CA LEU A 122 52.32 -17.71 18.66
C LEU A 122 53.05 -17.02 19.82
N LEU A 123 52.43 -16.94 21.00
CA LEU A 123 53.06 -16.41 22.22
C LEU A 123 54.25 -17.27 22.70
N THR A 124 54.20 -18.59 22.52
CA THR A 124 55.33 -19.47 22.86
C THR A 124 56.52 -19.33 21.91
N LEU A 125 56.27 -18.95 20.65
CA LEU A 125 57.30 -18.74 19.63
C LEU A 125 57.95 -17.34 19.69
N LEU A 126 57.40 -16.43 20.48
CA LEU A 126 57.92 -15.07 20.69
C LEU A 126 58.85 -14.97 21.92
N LYS A 127 59.14 -16.07 22.60
CA LYS A 127 60.16 -16.17 23.67
C LYS A 127 61.47 -16.71 23.10
#